data_AF-A0A9X0D6S0-F1
#
_entry.id   AF-A0A9X0D6S0-F1
#
_cell.length_a   1.000
_cell.length_b   1.000
_cell.length_c   1.000
_cell.angle_alpha   90.00
_cell.angle_beta   90.00
_cell.angle_gamma   90.00
#
_symmetry.space_group_name_H-M   'P 1'
#
loop_
_entity.id
_entity.type
_entity.pdbx_description
1 polymer ?
#
loop_
_entity_poly.entity_id
_entity_poly.type
_entity_poly.pdbx_seq_one_letter_code
_entity_poly.pdbx_strand_id
1 'polypeptide(L)'
;LPVCELYAGGELCKPYLKGQRVYVNPKKPQASHGVRVEWNYNMLKKYVSSGCKDYVLPTLCNYGFPPCDLTHSEAKPRKFCQDDCLVLKNDLCKAEFAYAGSISYVSHLLPDCASMPAVGDPSYKSCIRVVSQ
;
A
#
# COMPACT_ATOMS: atom_id res chain seq x y z
N LEU A 1 -21.35 6.56 -1.50
CA LEU A 1 -20.66 5.64 -0.58
C LEU A 1 -19.44 5.07 -1.29
N PRO A 2 -18.41 4.60 -0.58
CA PRO A 2 -17.29 3.89 -1.21
C PRO A 2 -17.75 2.68 -2.02
N VAL A 3 -17.01 2.32 -3.06
CA VAL A 3 -17.33 1.23 -4.00
C VAL A 3 -16.08 0.42 -4.35
N CYS A 4 -16.30 -0.81 -4.84
CA CYS A 4 -15.24 -1.66 -5.37
C CYS A 4 -15.29 -1.66 -6.90
N GLU A 5 -14.29 -1.07 -7.54
CA GLU A 5 -14.20 -0.93 -9.01
C GLU A 5 -12.96 -1.64 -9.53
N LEU A 6 -12.98 -2.06 -10.81
CA LEU A 6 -11.77 -2.58 -11.43
C LEU A 6 -10.66 -1.52 -11.42
N TYR A 7 -9.43 -1.95 -11.19
CA TYR A 7 -8.27 -1.08 -11.24
C TYR A 7 -8.16 -0.40 -12.61
N ALA A 8 -8.16 0.93 -12.59
CA ALA A 8 -8.00 1.83 -13.72
C ALA A 8 -7.09 3.03 -13.36
N GLY A 9 -6.21 2.85 -12.37
CA GLY A 9 -5.37 3.90 -11.78
C GLY A 9 -4.13 4.31 -12.57
N GLY A 10 -3.90 3.75 -13.77
CA GLY A 10 -2.74 4.05 -14.63
C GLY A 10 -1.80 2.87 -14.87
N GLU A 11 -0.80 3.05 -15.73
CA GLU A 11 0.13 1.97 -16.14
C GLU A 11 1.07 1.54 -15.02
N LEU A 12 1.54 2.48 -14.20
CA LEU A 12 2.61 2.28 -13.22
C LEU A 12 2.29 1.13 -12.23
N CYS A 13 1.04 1.00 -11.79
CA CYS A 13 0.63 -0.04 -10.86
C CYS A 13 -0.03 -1.27 -11.51
N LYS A 14 -0.12 -1.34 -12.85
CA LYS A 14 -0.66 -2.51 -13.55
C LYS A 14 0.05 -3.82 -13.21
N PRO A 15 1.39 -3.89 -13.06
CA PRO A 15 2.07 -5.13 -12.72
C PRO A 15 1.55 -5.77 -11.41
N TYR A 16 1.01 -4.96 -10.50
CA TYR A 16 0.55 -5.41 -9.18
C TYR A 16 -0.97 -5.53 -9.09
N LEU A 17 -1.72 -4.71 -9.84
CA LEU A 17 -3.17 -4.53 -9.62
C LEU A 17 -4.06 -4.86 -10.82
N LYS A 18 -3.49 -5.23 -11.98
CA LYS A 18 -4.29 -5.55 -13.18
C LYS A 18 -5.32 -6.65 -12.87
N GLY A 19 -6.59 -6.37 -13.17
CA GLY A 19 -7.71 -7.29 -12.94
C GLY A 19 -8.24 -7.31 -11.51
N GLN A 20 -7.61 -6.62 -10.56
CA GLN A 20 -8.11 -6.51 -9.19
C GLN A 20 -9.24 -5.48 -9.08
N ARG A 21 -10.15 -5.71 -8.13
CA ARG A 21 -11.10 -4.68 -7.68
C ARG A 21 -10.49 -3.90 -6.52
N VAL A 22 -10.46 -2.57 -6.63
CA VAL A 22 -9.87 -1.66 -5.65
C VAL A 22 -10.95 -0.82 -4.98
N TYR A 23 -10.70 -0.45 -3.73
CA TYR A 23 -11.56 0.42 -2.94
C TYR A 23 -11.46 1.85 -3.46
N VAL A 24 -12.59 2.42 -3.87
CA VAL A 24 -12.68 3.76 -4.43
C VAL A 24 -13.65 4.59 -3.59
N ASN A 25 -13.19 5.76 -3.17
CA ASN A 25 -14.09 6.82 -2.69
C ASN A 25 -14.57 7.60 -3.92
N PRO A 26 -15.88 7.65 -4.25
CA PRO A 26 -16.36 8.32 -5.46
C PRO A 26 -15.99 9.80 -5.55
N LYS A 27 -15.69 10.46 -4.42
CA LYS A 27 -15.21 11.85 -4.39
C LYS A 27 -13.76 12.00 -4.87
N LYS A 28 -13.02 10.91 -5.03
CA LYS A 28 -11.61 10.86 -5.42
C LYS A 28 -11.41 9.81 -6.52
N PRO A 29 -11.44 10.22 -7.81
CA PRO A 29 -11.29 9.30 -8.93
C PRO A 29 -9.94 8.58 -8.92
N GLN A 30 -9.88 7.35 -9.42
CA GLN A 30 -8.64 6.56 -9.50
C GLN A 30 -7.51 7.30 -10.24
N ALA A 31 -7.82 8.08 -11.28
CA ALA A 31 -6.82 8.90 -12.00
C ALA A 31 -6.08 9.87 -11.07
N SER A 32 -6.79 10.50 -10.12
CA SER A 32 -6.18 11.42 -9.14
C SER A 32 -5.25 10.71 -8.16
N HIS A 33 -5.56 9.46 -7.82
CA HIS A 33 -4.69 8.60 -7.03
C HIS A 33 -3.46 8.18 -7.84
N GLY A 34 -3.62 7.88 -9.12
CA GLY A 34 -2.54 7.52 -10.04
C GLY A 34 -1.45 8.58 -10.12
N VAL A 35 -1.85 9.83 -10.35
CA VAL A 35 -0.93 10.99 -10.38
C VAL A 35 -0.16 11.12 -9.06
N ARG A 36 -0.81 10.92 -7.91
CA ARG A 36 -0.17 10.99 -6.60
C ARG A 36 0.83 9.86 -6.38
N VAL A 37 0.48 8.63 -6.77
CA VAL A 37 1.37 7.47 -6.66
C VAL A 37 2.60 7.66 -7.54
N GLU A 38 2.40 8.11 -8.78
CA GLU A 38 3.50 8.38 -9.72
C GLU A 38 4.45 9.47 -9.20
N TRP A 39 3.90 10.58 -8.69
CA TRP A 39 4.71 11.65 -8.10
C TRP A 39 5.52 11.17 -6.88
N ASN A 40 4.86 10.47 -5.95
CA ASN A 40 5.53 9.90 -4.77
C ASN A 40 6.64 8.92 -5.16
N TYR A 41 6.36 8.01 -6.10
CA TYR A 41 7.35 7.03 -6.56
C TYR A 41 8.55 7.70 -7.23
N ASN A 42 8.32 8.70 -8.09
CA ASN A 42 9.38 9.44 -8.77
C ASN A 42 10.30 10.19 -7.82
N MET A 43 9.77 10.69 -6.70
CA MET A 43 10.56 11.27 -5.62
C MET A 43 11.33 10.20 -4.86
N LEU A 44 10.65 9.16 -4.36
CA LEU A 44 11.25 8.17 -3.47
C LEU A 44 12.31 7.30 -4.16
N LYS A 45 12.10 6.90 -5.41
CA LYS A 45 13.00 5.96 -6.14
C LYS A 45 14.46 6.42 -6.27
N LYS A 46 14.73 7.71 -6.01
CA LYS A 46 16.08 8.31 -6.03
C LYS A 46 16.82 8.26 -4.69
N TYR A 47 16.09 8.11 -3.58
CA TYR A 47 16.62 8.23 -2.22
C TYR A 47 16.52 6.94 -1.40
N VAL A 48 15.83 5.93 -1.91
CA VAL A 48 15.69 4.62 -1.27
C VAL A 48 16.91 3.74 -1.59
N SER A 49 17.34 2.95 -0.62
CA SER A 49 18.40 1.95 -0.77
C SER A 49 18.05 0.90 -1.81
N SER A 50 19.07 0.21 -2.33
CA SER A 50 18.87 -0.90 -3.27
C SER A 50 17.99 -2.02 -2.68
N GLY A 51 18.15 -2.33 -1.39
CA GLY A 51 17.35 -3.35 -0.71
C GLY A 51 15.87 -2.98 -0.55
N CYS A 52 15.57 -1.70 -0.30
CA CYS A 52 14.19 -1.25 -0.14
C CYS A 52 13.48 -1.00 -1.48
N LYS A 53 14.23 -0.67 -2.54
CA LYS A 53 13.71 -0.16 -3.81
C LYS A 53 12.64 -1.04 -4.46
N ASP A 54 12.79 -2.37 -4.36
CA ASP A 54 11.87 -3.34 -4.96
C ASP A 54 10.50 -3.35 -4.27
N TYR A 55 10.43 -2.91 -3.01
CA TYR A 55 9.21 -2.91 -2.20
C TYR A 55 8.46 -1.58 -2.26
N VAL A 56 9.13 -0.48 -2.63
CA VAL A 56 8.55 0.87 -2.62
C VAL A 56 7.36 0.97 -3.57
N LEU A 57 7.53 0.53 -4.82
CA LEU A 57 6.47 0.62 -5.82
C LEU A 57 5.25 -0.26 -5.50
N PRO A 58 5.38 -1.58 -5.23
CA PRO A 58 4.22 -2.39 -4.87
C PRO A 58 3.53 -1.89 -3.60
N THR A 59 4.27 -1.38 -2.61
CA THR A 59 3.69 -0.78 -1.39
C THR A 59 2.88 0.46 -1.71
N LEU A 60 3.45 1.42 -2.46
CA LEU A 60 2.74 2.65 -2.86
C LEU A 60 1.50 2.36 -3.69
N CYS A 61 1.59 1.39 -4.61
CA CYS A 61 0.48 0.97 -5.44
C CYS A 61 -0.67 0.40 -4.60
N ASN A 62 -0.38 -0.54 -3.71
CA ASN A 62 -1.39 -1.13 -2.84
C ASN A 62 -1.93 -0.16 -1.77
N TYR A 63 -1.14 0.83 -1.35
CA TYR A 63 -1.62 1.89 -0.45
C TYR A 63 -2.51 2.91 -1.19
N GLY A 64 -2.09 3.34 -2.38
CA GLY A 64 -2.82 4.30 -3.21
C GLY A 64 -4.11 3.73 -3.80
N PHE A 65 -4.13 2.42 -4.04
CA PHE A 65 -5.25 1.66 -4.59
C PHE A 65 -5.47 0.35 -3.80
N PRO A 66 -5.94 0.42 -2.55
CA PRO A 66 -6.13 -0.77 -1.72
C PRO A 66 -7.10 -1.72 -2.42
N PRO A 67 -6.73 -2.98 -2.67
CA PRO A 67 -7.67 -3.95 -3.17
C PRO A 67 -8.84 -4.11 -2.19
N CYS A 68 -10.04 -4.35 -2.71
CA CYS A 68 -11.22 -4.53 -1.88
C CYS A 68 -11.23 -5.88 -1.15
N ASP A 69 -11.77 -5.86 0.05
CA ASP A 69 -12.21 -7.06 0.73
C ASP A 69 -13.58 -7.46 0.17
N LEU A 70 -13.60 -8.56 -0.60
CA LEU A 70 -14.80 -9.08 -1.25
C LEU A 70 -15.57 -10.07 -0.36
N THR A 71 -15.12 -10.29 0.88
CA THR A 71 -15.83 -11.16 1.84
C THR A 71 -17.02 -10.46 2.50
N HIS A 72 -17.15 -9.15 2.31
CA HIS A 72 -18.23 -8.32 2.82
C HIS A 72 -19.02 -7.66 1.68
N SER A 73 -20.31 -7.42 1.90
CA SER A 73 -21.17 -6.69 0.95
C SER A 73 -20.81 -5.20 0.85
N GLU A 74 -20.29 -4.63 1.95
CA GLU A 74 -19.80 -3.26 2.00
C GLU A 74 -18.38 -3.16 1.44
N ALA A 75 -18.11 -2.11 0.67
CA ALA A 75 -16.77 -1.83 0.18
C ALA A 75 -15.82 -1.53 1.34
N LYS A 76 -14.85 -2.41 1.56
CA LYS A 76 -13.80 -2.24 2.58
C LYS A 76 -12.42 -2.41 1.95
N PRO A 77 -11.44 -1.54 2.24
CA PRO A 77 -10.08 -1.73 1.77
C PRO A 77 -9.40 -2.85 2.57
N ARG A 78 -8.66 -3.73 1.89
CA ARG A 78 -7.74 -4.65 2.56
C ARG A 78 -6.57 -3.87 3.14
N LYS A 79 -6.03 -4.37 4.25
CA LYS A 79 -4.81 -3.86 4.88
C LYS A 79 -3.62 -4.74 4.52
N PHE A 80 -2.40 -4.21 4.70
CA PHE A 80 -1.17 -5.02 4.63
C PHE A 80 -1.13 -6.02 5.77
N CYS A 81 -0.50 -7.18 5.57
CA CYS A 81 -0.27 -8.11 6.65
C CYS A 81 0.73 -7.53 7.66
N GLN A 82 0.52 -7.81 8.95
CA GLN A 82 1.35 -7.26 10.01
C GLN A 82 2.83 -7.69 9.89
N ASP A 83 3.06 -8.97 9.61
CA ASP A 83 4.40 -9.52 9.36
C ASP A 83 5.11 -8.82 8.21
N ASP A 84 4.42 -8.61 7.09
CA ASP A 84 4.92 -7.90 5.92
C ASP A 84 5.31 -6.45 6.27
N CYS A 85 4.41 -5.75 6.97
CA CYS A 85 4.66 -4.38 7.44
C CYS A 85 5.89 -4.31 8.37
N LEU A 86 6.02 -5.27 9.30
CA LEU A 86 7.12 -5.31 10.26
C LEU A 86 8.45 -5.63 9.58
N VAL A 87 8.48 -6.54 8.59
CA VAL A 87 9.70 -6.84 7.82
C VAL A 87 10.15 -5.61 7.03
N LEU A 88 9.23 -4.91 6.35
CA LEU A 88 9.56 -3.66 5.68
C LEU A 88 10.10 -2.61 6.66
N LYS A 89 9.42 -2.41 7.79
CA LYS A 89 9.77 -1.37 8.77
C LYS A 89 11.07 -1.65 9.52
N ASN A 90 11.34 -2.91 9.87
CA ASN A 90 12.43 -3.25 10.80
C ASN A 90 13.65 -3.87 10.11
N ASP A 91 13.52 -4.30 8.85
CA ASP A 91 14.58 -4.96 8.10
C ASP A 91 14.79 -4.29 6.73
N LEU A 92 13.96 -4.63 5.73
CA LEU A 92 14.21 -4.31 4.33
C LEU A 92 14.27 -2.80 4.01
N CYS A 93 13.44 -2.00 4.67
CA CYS A 93 13.34 -0.55 4.51
C CYS A 93 13.63 0.19 5.82
N LYS A 94 14.40 -0.40 6.73
CA LYS A 94 14.63 0.13 8.08
C LYS A 94 15.14 1.57 8.09
N ALA A 95 16.13 1.87 7.24
CA ALA A 95 16.73 3.20 7.16
C ALA A 95 15.72 4.23 6.62
N GLU A 96 14.93 3.85 5.62
CA GLU A 96 13.90 4.68 5.01
C GLU A 96 12.75 4.98 5.98
N PHE A 97 12.31 4.00 6.77
CA PHE A 97 11.32 4.20 7.82
C PHE A 97 11.85 5.10 8.94
N ALA A 98 13.10 4.93 9.35
CA ALA A 98 13.73 5.80 10.35
C ALA A 98 13.85 7.25 9.86
N TYR A 99 14.26 7.44 8.60
CA TYR A 99 14.37 8.76 7.98
C TYR A 99 12.99 9.41 7.79
N ALA A 100 12.00 8.68 7.26
CA ALA A 100 10.65 9.20 7.10
C ALA A 100 9.98 9.53 8.45
N GLY A 101 10.29 8.75 9.49
CA GLY A 101 9.79 8.98 10.85
C GLY A 101 10.38 10.22 11.53
N SER A 102 11.56 10.69 11.12
CA SER A 102 12.18 11.90 11.67
C SER A 102 11.63 13.20 11.08
N ILE A 103 10.83 13.11 10.01
CA ILE A 103 10.23 14.25 9.32
C ILE A 103 8.78 14.39 9.80
N SER A 104 8.47 15.44 10.58
CA SER A 104 7.16 15.54 11.28
C SER A 104 5.95 15.40 10.36
N TYR A 105 5.95 16.05 9.19
CA TYR A 105 4.84 15.99 8.24
C TYR A 105 4.73 14.66 7.46
N VAL A 106 5.78 13.84 7.44
CA VAL A 106 5.79 12.51 6.80
C VAL A 106 5.49 11.41 7.81
N SER A 107 5.90 11.58 9.07
CA SER A 107 5.76 10.57 10.12
C SER A 107 4.31 10.07 10.28
N HIS A 108 3.32 10.94 10.15
CA HIS A 108 1.89 10.62 10.21
C HIS A 108 1.38 9.79 9.01
N LEU A 109 2.16 9.69 7.94
CA LEU A 109 1.86 8.89 6.75
C LEU A 109 2.41 7.46 6.86
N LEU A 110 3.31 7.20 7.82
CA LEU A 110 3.85 5.87 8.01
C LEU A 110 2.77 4.92 8.54
N PRO A 111 2.72 3.67 8.05
CA PRO A 111 1.74 2.71 8.51
C PRO A 111 1.97 2.36 9.98
N ASP A 112 0.88 2.29 10.74
CA ASP A 112 0.88 1.64 12.05
C ASP A 112 0.77 0.11 11.87
N CYS A 113 1.92 -0.57 11.88
CA CYS A 113 1.96 -2.03 11.74
C CYS A 113 1.20 -2.77 12.85
N ALA A 114 1.00 -2.17 14.04
CA ALA A 114 0.24 -2.82 15.11
C ALA A 114 -1.26 -2.90 14.78
N SER A 115 -1.77 -1.98 13.95
CA SER A 115 -3.16 -1.94 13.47
C SER A 115 -3.44 -2.85 12.27
N MET A 116 -2.41 -3.53 11.77
CA MET A 116 -2.50 -4.46 10.64
C MET A 116 -2.96 -5.84 11.09
N PRO A 117 -3.66 -6.61 10.24
CA PRO A 117 -4.06 -7.97 10.55
C PRO A 117 -2.87 -8.84 10.92
N ALA A 118 -2.96 -9.52 12.05
CA ALA A 118 -1.94 -10.45 12.55
C ALA A 118 -2.40 -11.91 12.41
N VAL A 119 -1.49 -12.86 12.57
CA VAL A 119 -1.83 -14.29 12.59
C VAL A 119 -2.95 -14.55 13.60
N GLY A 120 -4.04 -15.17 13.14
CA GLY A 120 -5.25 -15.42 13.94
C GLY A 120 -6.40 -14.45 13.65
N ASP A 121 -6.13 -13.27 13.08
CA ASP A 121 -7.17 -12.37 12.58
C ASP A 121 -7.81 -12.97 11.29
N PRO A 122 -9.14 -13.00 11.15
CA PRO A 122 -9.79 -13.45 9.91
C PRO A 122 -9.29 -12.74 8.65
N SER A 123 -9.01 -11.44 8.74
CA SER A 123 -8.52 -10.61 7.64
C SER A 123 -7.05 -10.86 7.29
N TYR A 124 -6.28 -11.56 8.14
CA TYR A 124 -4.91 -11.98 7.83
C TYR A 124 -4.85 -13.00 6.68
N LYS A 125 -5.93 -13.76 6.44
CA LYS A 125 -6.00 -14.71 5.32
C LYS A 125 -6.02 -14.03 3.96
N SER A 126 -6.43 -12.76 3.91
CA SER A 126 -6.60 -12.01 2.67
C SER A 126 -5.84 -10.69 2.65
N CYS A 127 -5.06 -10.36 3.69
CA CYS A 127 -4.27 -9.14 3.74
C CYS A 127 -3.25 -9.04 2.59
N ILE A 128 -2.83 -7.82 2.31
CA ILE A 128 -1.92 -7.50 1.20
C ILE A 128 -0.51 -7.94 1.59
N ARG A 129 0.15 -8.67 0.68
CA ARG A 129 1.56 -9.05 0.77
C ARG A 129 2.33 -8.47 -0.40
N VAL A 130 3.48 -7.88 -0.11
CA VAL A 130 4.43 -7.33 -1.08
C VAL A 130 5.85 -7.79 -0.80
N VAL A 131 6.13 -8.37 0.36
CA VAL A 131 7.35 -9.15 0.59
C VAL A 131 7.13 -10.56 0.05
N SER A 132 7.99 -10.99 -0.88
CA SER A 132 7.99 -12.37 -1.37
C SER A 132 8.26 -13.32 -0.20
N GLN A 133 7.42 -14.34 -0.04
CA GLN A 133 7.68 -15.46 0.88
C GLN A 133 8.67 -16.44 0.27
#